data_AF-A0A961WFC4-F1
#
_entry.id   AF-A0A961WFC4-F1
#
_cell.length_a   1.000
_cell.length_b   1.000
_cell.length_c   1.000
_cell.angle_alpha   90.00
_cell.angle_beta   90.00
_cell.angle_gamma   90.00
#
_symmetry.space_group_name_H-M   'P 1'
#
loop_
_entity.id
_entity.type
_entity.pdbx_description
1 polymer ?
#
loop_
_entity_poly.entity_id
_entity_poly.type
_entity_poly.pdbx_seq_one_letter_code
_entity_poly.pdbx_strand_id
1 'polypeptide(L)'
;MSEGAPADDETHHGYVVGQDNIEVLGLDIHNPVFVISALVVVGFVVLSLVFQTEAKHVFLALRPWLTTTFDWLFLATGNIIVATCLLVAATPLGRVRLGGRNARPDYSYSAWFAMLFAAGMGIGL
;
A
#
# COMPACT_ATOMS: atom_id res chain seq x y z
N MET A 1 1.62 -24.52 -18.25
CA MET A 1 2.00 -23.46 -19.20
C MET A 1 0.74 -23.15 -20.00
N SER A 2 -0.12 -22.29 -19.45
CA SER A 2 -1.38 -21.88 -20.08
C SER A 2 -1.29 -20.38 -20.27
N GLU A 3 -1.14 -20.00 -21.53
CA GLU A 3 -1.17 -18.64 -22.07
C GLU A 3 -2.32 -17.86 -21.43
N GLY A 4 -1.99 -16.77 -20.72
CA GLY A 4 -2.98 -15.83 -20.20
C GLY A 4 -3.63 -15.09 -21.35
N ALA A 5 -4.96 -15.03 -21.36
CA ALA A 5 -5.74 -14.30 -22.34
C ALA A 5 -5.28 -12.83 -22.46
N PRO A 6 -5.29 -12.23 -23.66
CA PRO A 6 -4.95 -10.82 -23.82
C PRO A 6 -6.03 -10.00 -23.11
N ALA A 7 -5.62 -9.23 -22.11
CA ALA A 7 -6.47 -8.22 -21.52
C ALA A 7 -6.81 -7.21 -22.63
N ASP A 8 -8.10 -7.06 -22.86
CA ASP A 8 -8.74 -6.03 -23.67
C ASP A 8 -8.52 -4.65 -23.04
N ASP A 9 -7.29 -4.13 -23.15
CA ASP A 9 -6.96 -2.75 -22.82
C ASP A 9 -7.10 -1.87 -24.06
N GLU A 10 -8.33 -1.63 -24.49
CA GLU A 10 -8.66 -0.45 -25.30
C GLU A 10 -9.02 0.71 -24.36
N THR A 11 -8.05 1.20 -23.59
CA THR A 11 -8.09 2.56 -23.08
C THR A 11 -7.58 3.51 -24.18
N HIS A 12 -8.36 4.53 -24.53
CA HIS A 12 -8.09 5.50 -25.61
C HIS A 12 -6.90 6.46 -25.34
N HIS A 13 -5.90 6.02 -24.60
CA HIS A 13 -4.64 6.72 -24.37
C HIS A 13 -3.54 5.73 -24.71
N GLY A 14 -2.70 6.02 -25.72
CA GLY A 14 -1.62 5.13 -26.20
C GLY A 14 -0.46 4.94 -25.20
N TYR A 15 -0.77 4.85 -23.91
CA TYR A 15 0.13 4.64 -22.80
C TYR A 15 0.13 3.14 -22.49
N VAL A 16 1.25 2.46 -22.73
CA VAL A 16 1.40 1.03 -22.40
C VAL A 16 1.86 0.91 -20.95
N VAL A 17 1.18 0.07 -20.17
CA VAL A 17 1.58 -0.25 -18.80
C VAL A 17 3.01 -0.81 -18.82
N GLY A 18 3.93 -0.15 -18.11
CA GLY A 18 5.34 -0.56 -18.03
C GLY A 18 6.29 0.12 -19.02
N GLN A 19 5.84 1.06 -19.86
CA GLN A 19 6.72 1.72 -20.85
C GLN A 19 7.92 2.49 -20.27
N ASP A 20 7.80 2.97 -19.03
CA ASP A 20 8.83 3.74 -18.33
C ASP A 20 9.76 2.86 -17.48
N ASN A 21 9.53 1.54 -17.51
CA ASN A 21 10.29 0.62 -16.69
C ASN A 21 11.52 0.09 -17.43
N ILE A 22 12.54 -0.25 -16.65
CA ILE A 22 13.76 -0.90 -17.15
C ILE A 22 13.75 -2.36 -16.70
N GLU A 23 13.90 -3.27 -17.65
CA GLU A 23 14.07 -4.69 -17.37
C GLU A 23 15.54 -4.99 -17.10
N VAL A 24 15.90 -5.14 -15.83
CA VAL A 24 17.26 -5.49 -15.41
C VAL A 24 17.22 -6.85 -14.74
N LEU A 25 17.99 -7.82 -15.25
CA LEU A 25 18.05 -9.19 -14.71
C LEU A 25 16.68 -9.90 -14.65
N GLY A 26 15.74 -9.54 -15.53
CA GLY A 26 14.36 -10.06 -15.52
C GLY A 26 13.45 -9.42 -14.47
N LEU A 27 13.91 -8.37 -13.79
CA LEU A 27 13.11 -7.55 -12.88
C LEU A 27 12.64 -6.29 -13.60
N ASP A 28 11.33 -6.08 -13.60
CA ASP A 28 10.67 -4.89 -14.12
C ASP A 28 10.76 -3.75 -13.08
N ILE A 29 11.64 -2.76 -13.30
CA ILE A 29 11.94 -1.71 -12.33
C ILE A 29 11.51 -0.35 -12.86
N HIS A 30 10.67 0.34 -12.09
CA HIS A 30 10.42 1.76 -12.33
C HIS A 30 11.61 2.61 -11.85
N ASN A 31 12.49 2.98 -12.79
CA ASN A 31 13.82 3.52 -12.54
C ASN A 31 13.85 4.72 -11.56
N PRO A 32 13.06 5.81 -11.73
CA PRO A 32 13.16 6.96 -10.83
C PRO A 32 12.68 6.65 -9.42
N VAL A 33 11.59 5.89 -9.27
CA VAL A 33 11.01 5.59 -7.94
C VAL A 33 11.92 4.63 -7.16
N PHE A 34 12.41 3.58 -7.82
CA PHE A 34 13.24 2.58 -7.15
C PHE A 34 14.53 3.18 -6.59
N VAL A 35 15.29 3.91 -7.43
CA VAL A 35 16.60 4.44 -7.03
C VAL A 35 16.45 5.50 -5.93
N ILE A 36 15.48 6.41 -6.06
CA ILE A 36 15.27 7.46 -5.06
C ILE A 36 14.85 6.84 -3.73
N SER A 37 13.85 5.95 -3.71
CA SER A 37 13.39 5.31 -2.48
C SER A 37 14.50 4.47 -1.83
N ALA A 38 15.25 3.69 -2.61
CA ALA A 38 16.35 2.87 -2.10
C ALA A 38 17.46 3.73 -1.47
N LEU A 39 17.89 4.80 -2.13
CA LEU A 39 18.92 5.71 -1.61
C LEU A 39 18.45 6.42 -0.33
N VAL A 40 17.20 6.86 -0.28
CA VAL A 40 16.63 7.50 0.92
C VAL A 40 16.60 6.53 2.10
N VAL A 41 16.13 5.30 1.89
CA VAL A 41 16.07 4.28 2.95
C VAL A 41 17.47 3.89 3.42
N VAL A 42 18.38 3.57 2.50
CA VAL A 42 19.76 3.20 2.85
C VAL A 42 20.48 4.36 3.55
N GLY A 43 20.35 5.58 3.04
CA GLY A 43 20.92 6.78 3.67
C GLY A 43 20.38 7.01 5.08
N PHE A 44 19.06 6.90 5.26
CA PHE A 44 18.43 7.01 6.58
C PHE A 44 18.95 5.96 7.56
N VAL A 45 19.08 4.70 7.14
CA VAL A 45 19.62 3.62 7.97
C VAL A 45 21.08 3.87 8.34
N VAL A 46 21.94 4.18 7.35
CA VAL A 46 23.37 4.43 7.59
C VAL A 46 23.56 5.62 8.54
N LEU A 47 22.87 6.73 8.33
CA LEU A 47 22.96 7.90 9.22
C LEU A 47 22.48 7.57 10.64
N SER A 48 21.37 6.83 10.77
CA SER A 48 20.86 6.40 12.08
C SER A 48 21.83 5.48 12.83
N LEU A 49 22.57 4.63 12.10
CA LEU A 49 23.58 3.74 12.67
C LEU A 49 24.89 4.44 13.03
N VAL A 50 25.31 5.45 12.25
CA VAL A 50 26.51 6.25 12.55
C VAL A 50 26.28 7.20 13.72
N PHE A 51 25.10 7.82 13.80
CA PHE A 51 24.76 8.84 14.81
C PHE A 51 23.72 8.32 15.83
N GLN A 52 23.97 7.16 16.43
CA GLN A 52 22.97 6.47 17.27
C GLN A 52 22.44 7.32 18.44
N THR A 53 23.31 8.05 19.13
CA THR A 53 22.93 8.88 20.29
C THR A 53 22.00 10.02 19.89
N GLU A 54 22.37 10.78 18.86
CA GLU A 54 21.56 11.89 18.34
C GLU A 54 20.23 11.38 17.76
N ALA A 55 20.26 10.29 16.98
CA ALA A 55 19.07 9.67 16.43
C ALA A 55 18.10 9.25 17.55
N LYS A 56 18.61 8.65 18.63
CA LYS A 56 17.80 8.30 19.81
C LYS A 56 17.18 9.54 20.45
N HIS A 57 17.93 10.62 20.67
CA HIS A 57 17.40 11.86 21.24
C HIS A 57 16.29 12.45 20.37
N VAL A 58 16.53 12.52 19.05
CA VAL A 58 15.54 13.02 18.09
C VAL A 58 14.28 12.16 18.10
N PHE A 59 14.38 10.84 18.00
CA PHE A 59 13.21 9.95 17.97
C PHE A 59 12.41 9.99 19.28
N LEU A 60 13.10 10.08 20.43
CA LEU A 60 12.44 10.18 21.73
C LEU A 60 11.74 11.53 21.95
N ALA A 61 12.25 12.62 21.36
CA ALA A 61 11.59 13.92 21.38
C ALA A 61 10.45 14.01 20.35
N LEU A 62 10.63 13.40 19.18
CA LEU A 62 9.69 13.46 18.07
C LEU A 62 8.41 12.67 18.34
N ARG A 63 8.53 11.47 18.93
CA ARG A 63 7.38 10.63 19.27
C ARG A 63 6.30 11.38 20.08
N PRO A 64 6.59 11.95 21.27
CA PRO A 64 5.58 12.67 22.04
C PRO A 64 5.09 13.92 21.33
N TRP A 65 5.95 14.63 20.60
CA TRP A 65 5.56 15.79 19.81
C TRP A 65 4.52 15.43 18.74
N LEU A 66 4.74 14.34 18.00
CA LEU A 66 3.79 13.84 17.00
C LEU A 66 2.47 13.40 17.66
N THR A 67 2.54 12.61 18.73
CA THR A 67 1.33 12.07 19.39
C THR A 67 0.53 13.11 20.15
N THR A 68 1.09 14.29 20.46
CA THR A 68 0.35 15.36 21.14
C THR A 68 -0.14 16.42 20.16
N THR A 69 0.66 16.75 19.14
CA THR A 69 0.32 17.78 18.15
C THR A 69 -0.65 17.25 17.11
N PHE A 70 -0.47 16.00 16.66
CA PHE A 70 -1.29 15.37 15.61
C PHE A 70 -2.28 14.34 16.16
N ASP A 71 -2.50 14.30 17.47
CA ASP A 71 -3.47 13.39 18.11
C ASP A 71 -4.84 13.46 17.42
N TRP A 72 -5.36 14.67 17.28
CA TRP A 72 -6.65 14.92 16.64
C TRP A 72 -6.70 14.43 15.19
N LEU A 73 -5.58 14.51 14.44
CA LEU A 73 -5.50 14.05 13.06
C LEU A 73 -5.54 12.52 13.00
N PHE A 74 -4.81 11.83 13.88
CA PHE A 74 -4.83 10.37 13.96
C PHE A 74 -6.22 9.86 14.35
N LEU A 75 -6.85 10.45 15.37
CA LEU A 75 -8.22 10.09 15.77
C LEU A 75 -9.25 10.41 14.69
N ALA A 76 -9.17 11.60 14.07
CA ALA A 76 -10.10 11.98 13.01
C ALA A 76 -9.95 11.07 11.78
N THR A 77 -8.72 10.76 11.36
CA THR A 77 -8.46 9.90 10.21
C THR A 77 -9.01 8.49 10.43
N GLY A 78 -8.76 7.88 11.59
CA GLY A 78 -9.31 6.57 11.94
C GLY A 78 -10.84 6.57 11.87
N ASN A 79 -11.48 7.58 12.47
CA ASN A 79 -12.94 7.73 12.43
C ASN A 79 -13.47 7.95 11.00
N ILE A 80 -12.82 8.79 10.20
CA ILE A 80 -13.21 9.07 8.81
C ILE A 80 -13.10 7.79 7.96
N ILE A 81 -12.04 7.01 8.10
CA ILE A 81 -11.87 5.75 7.37
C ILE A 81 -12.99 4.77 7.76
N VAL A 82 -13.25 4.57 9.05
CA VAL A 82 -14.32 3.68 9.53
C VAL A 82 -15.68 4.15 9.03
N ALA A 83 -15.99 5.44 9.18
CA ALA A 83 -17.24 6.03 8.70
C ALA A 83 -17.38 5.86 7.17
N THR A 84 -16.30 6.05 6.42
CA THR A 84 -16.29 5.87 4.96
C THR A 84 -16.55 4.41 4.59
N CYS A 85 -15.89 3.45 5.26
CA CYS A 85 -16.16 2.02 5.05
C CYS A 85 -17.62 1.65 5.33
N LEU A 86 -18.19 2.15 6.44
CA LEU A 86 -19.59 1.93 6.78
C LEU A 86 -20.55 2.58 5.77
N LEU A 87 -20.25 3.80 5.33
CA LEU A 87 -21.03 4.50 4.31
C LEU A 87 -21.00 3.73 2.99
N VAL A 88 -19.83 3.30 2.53
CA VAL A 88 -19.71 2.50 1.30
C VAL A 88 -20.47 1.19 1.45
N ALA A 89 -20.36 0.49 2.59
CA ALA A 89 -21.07 -0.76 2.84
C ALA A 89 -22.61 -0.61 2.88
N ALA A 90 -23.11 0.48 3.45
CA ALA A 90 -24.55 0.74 3.58
C ALA A 90 -25.21 1.33 2.31
N THR A 91 -24.42 2.00 1.47
CA THR A 91 -24.92 2.66 0.25
C THR A 91 -24.85 1.72 -0.97
N PRO A 92 -25.48 2.08 -2.10
CA PRO A 92 -25.41 1.29 -3.33
C PRO A 92 -23.99 1.07 -3.86
N LEU A 93 -23.02 1.89 -3.41
CA LEU A 93 -21.61 1.75 -3.78
C LEU A 93 -21.02 0.41 -3.31
N GLY A 94 -21.45 -0.12 -2.17
CA GLY A 94 -21.00 -1.42 -1.66
C GLY A 94 -21.50 -2.61 -2.47
N ARG A 95 -22.47 -2.43 -3.38
CA ARG A 95 -22.95 -3.48 -4.29
C ARG A 95 -22.14 -3.59 -5.58
N VAL A 96 -21.24 -2.63 -5.83
CA VAL A 96 -20.40 -2.62 -7.03
C VAL A 96 -19.38 -3.74 -6.93
N ARG A 97 -19.33 -4.59 -7.95
CA ARG A 97 -18.33 -5.66 -8.06
C ARG A 97 -17.03 -5.10 -8.64
N LEU A 98 -15.92 -5.34 -7.95
CA LEU A 98 -14.57 -5.07 -8.44
C LEU A 98 -14.23 -6.09 -9.53
N GLY A 99 -13.75 -5.64 -10.69
CA GLY A 99 -13.51 -6.52 -11.86
C GLY A 99 -14.64 -6.56 -12.89
N GLY A 100 -15.67 -5.72 -12.74
CA GLY A 100 -16.75 -5.55 -13.72
C GLY A 100 -18.05 -6.29 -13.38
N ARG A 101 -19.08 -6.07 -14.20
CA ARG A 101 -20.47 -6.52 -13.90
C ARG A 101 -20.62 -8.03 -13.76
N ASN A 102 -19.83 -8.79 -14.51
CA ASN A 102 -19.90 -10.25 -14.56
C ASN A 102 -18.80 -10.95 -13.74
N ALA A 103 -18.01 -10.19 -12.98
CA ALA A 103 -16.94 -10.75 -12.16
C ALA A 103 -17.48 -11.78 -11.16
N ARG A 104 -16.73 -12.87 -10.99
CA ARG A 104 -16.94 -13.93 -9.99
C ARG A 104 -15.74 -13.95 -9.05
N PRO A 105 -15.92 -14.34 -7.78
CA PRO A 105 -14.81 -14.45 -6.85
C PRO A 105 -13.86 -15.57 -7.28
N ASP A 106 -12.56 -15.27 -7.32
CA ASP A 106 -11.50 -16.24 -7.66
C ASP A 106 -11.24 -17.24 -6.52
N TYR A 107 -11.56 -16.84 -5.28
CA TYR A 107 -11.36 -17.65 -4.08
C TYR A 107 -12.68 -17.93 -3.38
N SER A 108 -12.74 -19.08 -2.69
CA SER A 108 -13.87 -19.40 -1.81
C SER A 108 -13.93 -18.44 -0.62
N TYR A 109 -15.10 -18.29 -0.01
CA TYR A 109 -15.28 -17.41 1.16
C TYR A 109 -14.37 -17.77 2.34
N SER A 110 -14.10 -19.06 2.56
CA SER A 110 -13.19 -19.52 3.62
C SER A 110 -11.73 -19.16 3.31
N ALA A 111 -11.29 -19.35 2.06
CA ALA A 111 -9.95 -18.96 1.64
C ALA A 111 -9.76 -17.44 1.72
N TRP A 112 -10.74 -16.66 1.26
CA TRP A 112 -10.72 -15.20 1.35
C TRP A 112 -10.63 -14.70 2.80
N PHE A 113 -11.42 -15.29 3.71
CA PHE A 113 -11.39 -14.92 5.12
C PHE A 113 -10.03 -15.25 5.77
N ALA A 114 -9.45 -16.41 5.42
CA ALA A 114 -8.11 -16.79 5.88
C ALA A 114 -7.03 -15.80 5.39
N MET A 115 -7.13 -15.32 4.15
CA MET A 115 -6.22 -14.28 3.62
C MET A 115 -6.34 -12.95 4.37
N LEU A 116 -7.56 -12.52 4.70
CA LEU A 116 -7.78 -11.30 5.48
C LEU A 116 -7.15 -11.41 6.88
N PHE A 117 -7.27 -12.57 7.52
CA PHE A 117 -6.65 -12.83 8.81
C PHE A 117 -5.11 -12.86 8.72
N ALA A 118 -4.57 -13.56 7.72
CA ALA A 118 -3.13 -13.62 7.48
C ALA A 118 -2.51 -12.24 7.20
N ALA A 119 -3.21 -11.38 6.45
CA ALA A 119 -2.78 -10.01 6.19
C ALA A 119 -2.89 -9.09 7.43
N GLY A 120 -3.85 -9.36 8.32
CA GLY A 120 -4.09 -8.54 9.51
C GLY A 120 -3.22 -8.89 10.72
N MET A 121 -2.78 -10.15 10.85
CA MET A 121 -1.95 -10.61 11.96
C MET A 121 -0.47 -10.26 11.74
N GLY A 122 0.00 -9.17 12.35
CA GLY A 122 1.42 -8.78 12.35
C GLY A 122 2.17 -9.22 13.61
N ILE A 123 3.49 -8.96 13.65
CA ILE A 123 4.38 -9.27 14.81
C ILE A 123 3.93 -8.59 16.13
N GLY A 124 3.08 -7.57 16.06
CA GLY A 124 2.65 -6.75 17.21
C GLY A 124 1.38 -7.20 17.94
N LEU A 125 0.75 -8.32 17.55
CA LEU A 125 -0.34 -8.96 18.30
C LEU A 125 0.21 -10.05 19.22
#